data_AF-A0A2T6DW94-F1
#
_entry.id   AF-A0A2T6DW94-F1
#
_cell.length_a   1.000
_cell.length_b   1.000
_cell.length_c   1.000
_cell.angle_alpha   90.00
_cell.angle_beta   90.00
_cell.angle_gamma   90.00
#
_symmetry.space_group_name_H-M   'P 1'
#
loop_
_entity.id
_entity.type
_entity.pdbx_description
1 polymer ?
#
loop_
_entity_poly.entity_id
_entity_poly.type
_entity_poly.pdbx_seq_one_letter_code
_entity_poly.pdbx_strand_id
1 'polypeptide(L)' 'MKKTKTYRSDIASAVHETATALFAAGGMEKKTMREFDESCLTPIHDFSATEIRCLKLLSLVEHKGLAAIA' A
#
# COMPACT_ATOMS: atom_id res chain seq x y z
N MET A 1 4.84 -0.88 12.74
CA MET A 1 4.96 -0.25 11.40
C MET A 1 3.55 -0.08 10.84
N LYS A 2 3.11 1.15 10.52
CA LYS A 2 1.77 1.38 9.92
C LYS A 2 1.86 1.08 8.42
N LYS A 3 1.13 0.07 7.94
CA LYS A 3 1.01 -0.20 6.49
C LYS A 3 0.15 0.90 5.87
N THR A 4 0.70 1.63 4.89
CA THR A 4 -0.07 2.56 4.05
C THR A 4 -0.94 1.74 3.10
N LYS A 5 -2.26 1.98 3.09
CA LYS A 5 -3.19 1.28 2.17
C LYS A 5 -3.08 1.90 0.79
N THR A 6 -2.90 1.07 -0.22
CA THR A 6 -2.86 1.49 -1.63
C THR A 6 -4.08 0.89 -2.34
N TYR A 7 -4.93 1.75 -2.90
CA TYR A 7 -6.18 1.37 -3.55
C TYR A 7 -6.01 1.28 -5.07
N ARG A 8 -6.82 0.43 -5.72
CA ARG A 8 -6.80 0.28 -7.19
C ARG A 8 -7.50 1.44 -7.92
N SER A 9 -8.39 2.15 -7.26
CA SER A 9 -9.14 3.30 -7.80
C SER A 9 -9.71 4.16 -6.67
N ASP A 10 -10.16 5.38 -7.02
CA ASP A 10 -10.80 6.31 -6.09
C ASP A 10 -12.12 5.74 -5.54
N ILE A 11 -12.92 5.11 -6.42
CA ILE A 11 -14.15 4.40 -6.05
C ILE A 11 -13.85 3.30 -5.01
N ALA A 12 -12.78 2.52 -5.24
CA ALA A 12 -12.38 1.48 -4.30
C ALA A 12 -12.00 2.07 -2.93
N SER A 13 -11.35 3.23 -2.90
CA SER A 13 -11.06 3.96 -1.65
C SER A 13 -12.34 4.38 -0.92
N ALA A 14 -13.30 5.00 -1.62
CA ALA A 14 -14.55 5.46 -1.03
C ALA A 14 -15.40 4.31 -0.46
N VAL A 15 -15.51 3.20 -1.21
CA VAL A 15 -16.21 1.99 -0.75
C VAL A 15 -15.48 1.36 0.43
N HIS A 16 -14.15 1.35 0.43
CA HIS A 16 -13.35 0.85 1.55
C HIS A 16 -13.57 1.62 2.84
N GLU A 17 -13.71 2.94 2.75
CA GLU A 17 -14.02 3.79 3.90
C GLU A 17 -15.38 3.42 4.51
N THR A 18 -16.38 3.21 3.66
CA THR A 18 -17.72 2.76 4.07
C THR A 18 -17.68 1.36 4.70
N ALA A 19 -16.97 0.41 4.09
CA ALA A 19 -16.79 -0.93 4.65
C ALA A 19 -16.07 -0.89 6.00
N THR A 20 -15.10 -0.01 6.17
CA THR A 20 -14.39 0.20 7.43
C THR A 20 -15.34 0.72 8.52
N ALA A 21 -16.22 1.66 8.19
CA ALA A 21 -17.23 2.16 9.13
C ALA A 21 -18.24 1.05 9.52
N LEU A 22 -18.66 0.22 8.56
CA LEU A 22 -19.55 -0.91 8.81
C LEU A 22 -18.90 -1.97 9.72
N PHE A 23 -17.62 -2.28 9.49
CA PHE A 23 -16.84 -3.16 10.36
C PHE A 23 -16.73 -2.59 11.79
N ALA A 24 -16.46 -1.29 11.93
CA ALA A 24 -16.39 -0.64 13.24
C ALA A 24 -17.73 -0.65 13.98
N ALA A 25 -18.85 -0.60 13.26
CA ALA A 25 -20.20 -0.75 13.80
C ALA A 25 -20.59 -2.20 14.13
N GLY A 26 -19.72 -3.19 13.87
CA GLY A 26 -19.98 -4.61 14.10
C GLY A 26 -20.84 -5.28 13.02
N GLY A 27 -21.15 -4.58 11.92
CA GLY A 27 -21.93 -5.12 10.81
C GLY A 27 -21.14 -6.00 9.83
N MET A 28 -19.85 -6.19 10.08
CA MET A 28 -18.98 -7.05 9.28
C MET A 28 -17.99 -7.79 10.19
N GLU A 29 -17.76 -9.08 9.92
CA GLU A 29 -16.77 -9.87 10.65
C GLU A 29 -15.34 -9.59 10.18
N LYS A 30 -14.37 -9.85 11.06
CA LYS A 30 -12.94 -9.62 10.77
C LYS A 30 -12.44 -10.43 9.57
N LYS A 31 -12.95 -11.65 9.39
CA LYS A 31 -12.62 -12.50 8.24
C LYS A 31 -13.07 -11.83 6.94
N THR A 32 -14.32 -11.37 6.90
CA THR A 32 -14.92 -10.68 5.76
C THR A 32 -14.18 -9.39 5.42
N MET A 33 -13.79 -8.59 6.41
CA MET A 33 -13.01 -7.36 6.17
C MET A 33 -11.66 -7.65 5.53
N ARG A 34 -11.02 -8.77 5.89
CA ARG A 34 -9.75 -9.21 5.30
C ARG A 34 -9.92 -9.67 3.85
N GLU A 35 -10.98 -10.44 3.56
CA GLU A 35 -11.30 -10.83 2.18
C GLU A 35 -11.63 -9.61 1.31
N PHE A 36 -12.32 -8.61 1.89
CA PHE A 36 -12.60 -7.34 1.23
C PHE A 36 -11.31 -6.56 0.94
N ASP A 37 -10.40 -6.44 1.92
CA ASP A 37 -9.08 -5.82 1.74
C ASP A 37 -8.31 -6.44 0.56
N GLU A 38 -8.30 -7.78 0.44
CA GLU A 38 -7.62 -8.49 -0.66
C GLU A 38 -8.21 -8.18 -2.04
N SER A 39 -9.53 -7.98 -2.11
CA SER A 39 -10.22 -7.62 -3.35
C SER A 39 -10.02 -6.17 -3.77
N CYS A 40 -9.87 -5.26 -2.80
CA CYS A 40 -9.91 -3.81 -2.99
C CYS A 40 -8.52 -3.17 -3.06
N LEU A 41 -7.56 -3.71 -2.29
CA LEU A 41 -6.22 -3.16 -2.22
C LEU A 41 -5.34 -3.65 -3.37
N THR A 42 -4.32 -2.86 -3.69
CA THR A 42 -3.25 -3.28 -4.58
C THR A 42 -2.37 -4.27 -3.81
N PRO A 43 -2.17 -5.50 -4.32
CA PRO A 43 -1.29 -6.46 -3.66
C PRO A 43 0.11 -5.87 -3.54
N ILE A 44 0.75 -6.14 -2.40
CA ILE A 44 2.13 -5.72 -2.19
C ILE A 44 2.99 -6.62 -3.09
N HIS A 45 3.82 -6.00 -3.94
CA HIS A 45 4.81 -6.73 -4.73
C HIS A 45 5.83 -7.38 -3.78
N ASP A 46 6.01 -8.69 -3.88
CA ASP A 46 7.08 -9.40 -3.19
C ASP A 46 8.41 -9.05 -3.84
N PHE A 47 9.25 -8.30 -3.13
CA PHE A 47 10.58 -7.95 -3.62
C PHE A 47 11.61 -9.00 -3.20
N SER A 48 12.40 -9.51 -4.14
CA SER A 48 13.60 -10.27 -3.83
C SER A 48 14.69 -9.39 -3.21
N ALA A 49 15.64 -9.99 -2.50
CA ALA A 49 16.78 -9.27 -1.92
C ALA A 49 17.56 -8.45 -2.98
N THR A 50 17.67 -8.98 -4.20
CA THR A 50 18.30 -8.31 -5.33
C THR A 50 17.49 -7.11 -5.80
N GLU A 51 16.17 -7.23 -5.94
CA GLU A 51 15.30 -6.11 -6.32
C GLU A 51 15.32 -4.99 -5.27
N ILE A 52 15.31 -5.33 -3.98
CA ILE A 52 15.45 -4.34 -2.89
C ILE A 52 16.81 -3.64 -3.01
N ARG A 53 17.89 -4.38 -3.29
CA ARG A 53 19.23 -3.80 -3.47
C ARG A 53 19.27 -2.86 -4.68
N CYS A 54 18.71 -3.28 -5.81
CA CYS A 54 18.61 -2.46 -7.01
C CYS A 54 17.77 -1.19 -6.76
N LEU A 55 16.61 -1.30 -6.10
CA LEU A 55 15.78 -0.14 -5.77
C LEU A 55 16.52 0.86 -4.88
N LYS A 56 17.25 0.37 -3.88
CA LYS A 56 18.11 1.21 -3.03
C LYS A 56 19.23 1.88 -3.82
N LEU A 57 19.86 1.15 -4.74
CA LEU A 57 20.92 1.73 -5.57
C LEU A 57 20.37 2.77 -6.55
N LEU A 58 19.21 2.50 -7.18
CA LEU A 58 18.50 3.42 -8.07
C LEU A 58 18.17 4.73 -7.35
N SER A 59 17.56 4.65 -6.16
CA SER A 59 17.20 5.86 -5.39
C SER A 59 18.41 6.65 -4.89
N LEU A 60 19.56 5.99 -4.70
CA LEU A 60 20.82 6.66 -4.40
C LEU A 60 21.41 7.41 -5.60
N VAL A 61 21.17 6.96 -6.84
CA VAL A 61 21.62 7.70 -8.04
C VAL A 61 20.81 8.98 -8.20
N GLU A 62 19.50 8.92 -7.99
CA GLU A 62 18.60 10.09 -8.00
C GLU A 62 19.02 11.11 -6.94
N HIS A 63 19.29 10.67 -5.70
CA HIS A 63 19.70 11.55 -4.61
C HIS A 63 21.13 12.11 -4.78
N LYS A 64 22.04 11.38 -5.42
CA LYS A 64 23.39 11.89 -5.72
C LYS A 64 23.39 12.99 -6.78
N GLY A 65 22.40 13.04 -7.66
CA GLY A 65 22.23 14.15 -8.60
C GLY A 65 21.95 15.50 -7.92
N LEU A 66 21.17 15.50 -6.82
CA LEU A 66 20.87 16.71 -6.05
C LEU A 66 22.04 17.22 -5.20
N ALA A 67 22.93 16.33 -4.72
CA ALA A 67 24.07 16.71 -3.88
C ALA A 67 25.22 17.36 -4.67
N ALA A 68 25.23 17.28 -6.00
CA ALA A 68 26.26 17.88 -6.85
C ALA A 68 25.93 19.32 -7.31
N ILE A 69 24.71 19.81 -7.04
CA ILE A 69 24.22 21.15 -7.43
C ILE A 69 23.98 22.08 -6.22
N ALA A 70 24.38 21.68 -5.02
CA ALA A 70 24.34 22.47 -3.79
C ALA A 70 25.76 22.63 -3.23
#